data_AF-A0A658NLX0-F1
#
_entry.id   AF-A0A658NLX0-F1
#
_cell.length_a   1.000
_cell.length_b   1.000
_cell.length_c   1.000
_cell.angle_alpha   90.00
_cell.angle_beta   90.00
_cell.angle_gamma   90.00
#
_symmetry.space_group_name_H-M   'P 1'
#
loop_
_entity.id
_entity.type
_entity.pdbx_description
1 polymer ?
#
loop_
_entity_poly.entity_id
_entity_poly.type
_entity_poly.pdbx_seq_one_letter_code
_entity_poly.pdbx_strand_id
1 'polypeptide(L)' 'GHRVLGLVAMMMDYMLPKKVMSWKEAWEIYFTEAGGSLFQDLARYGLKVPKYADVATADAEHISHQNWAVFYQYTHAAAF' A
#
# COMPACT_ATOMS: atom_id res chain seq x y z
N GLY A 1 -1.65 0.96 -9.76
CA GLY A 1 -1.63 1.69 -8.48
C GLY A 1 -0.96 0.86 -7.41
N HIS A 2 -1.73 0.08 -6.65
CA HIS A 2 -1.27 -0.59 -5.41
C HIS A 2 0.01 -1.44 -5.54
N ARG A 3 0.21 -2.17 -6.65
CA ARG A 3 1.44 -2.97 -6.85
C ARG A 3 2.72 -2.15 -6.86
N VAL A 4 2.70 -0.96 -7.47
CA VAL A 4 3.85 -0.04 -7.49
C VAL A 4 4.04 0.58 -6.10
N LEU A 5 2.94 0.87 -5.40
CA LEU A 5 2.99 1.37 -4.04
C LEU A 5 3.59 0.36 -3.05
N GLY A 6 3.68 -0.92 -3.40
CA GLY A 6 4.41 -1.92 -2.61
C GLY A 6 5.89 -1.56 -2.37
N LEU A 7 6.55 -0.83 -3.29
CA LEU A 7 7.91 -0.33 -3.07
C LEU A 7 7.94 0.75 -1.98
N VAL A 8 6.92 1.63 -1.98
CA VAL A 8 6.76 2.68 -0.97
C VAL A 8 6.42 2.07 0.39
N ALA A 9 5.60 1.02 0.42
CA ALA A 9 5.28 0.24 1.62
C ALA A 9 6.54 -0.29 2.31
N MET A 10 7.42 -0.94 1.55
CA MET A 10 8.71 -1.43 2.06
C MET A 10 9.58 -0.29 2.60
N MET A 11 9.68 0.82 1.84
CA MET A 11 10.50 1.96 2.23
C MET A 11 10.04 2.60 3.55
N MET A 12 8.72 2.78 3.73
CA MET A 12 8.15 3.35 4.96
C MET A 12 8.40 2.46 6.18
N ASP A 13 8.18 1.15 6.05
CA ASP A 13 8.24 0.24 7.19
C ASP A 13 9.68 -0.18 7.58
N TYR A 14 10.59 -0.25 6.61
CA TYR A 14 11.93 -0.84 6.79
C TYR A 14 13.11 0.10 6.56
N MET A 15 12.99 1.11 5.70
CA MET A 15 14.14 1.94 5.32
C MET A 15 14.25 3.24 6.13
N LEU A 16 13.16 3.71 6.74
CA LEU A 16 13.17 4.92 7.56
C LEU A 16 13.65 4.63 8.99
N PRO A 17 14.72 5.28 9.48
CA PRO A 17 15.19 5.10 10.86
C PRO A 17 14.19 5.58 11.92
N LYS A 18 13.38 6.58 11.58
CA LYS A 18 12.28 7.09 12.41
C LYS A 18 10.96 6.77 11.71
N LYS A 19 10.21 5.81 12.26
CA LYS A 19 8.90 5.42 11.73
C LYS A 19 7.85 6.45 12.13
N VAL A 20 7.09 6.95 11.16
CA VAL A 20 5.99 7.89 11.38
C VAL A 20 4.67 7.14 11.56
N MET A 21 4.40 6.19 10.66
CA MET A 21 3.26 5.27 10.67
C MET A 21 3.63 4.01 9.89
N SER A 22 2.93 2.91 10.14
CA SER A 22 3.04 1.69 9.35
C SER A 22 2.34 1.83 7.99
N TRP A 23 2.76 1.04 7.01
CA TRP A 23 2.08 0.96 5.72
C TRP A 23 0.59 0.61 5.86
N LYS A 24 0.24 -0.27 6.80
CA LYS A 24 -1.16 -0.65 7.07
C LYS A 24 -1.99 0.57 7.52
N GLU A 25 -1.48 1.33 8.48
CA GLU A 25 -2.16 2.56 8.95
C GLU A 25 -2.30 3.58 7.82
N ALA A 26 -1.26 3.75 6.99
CA ALA A 26 -1.33 4.60 5.81
C ALA A 26 -2.40 4.13 4.82
N TRP A 27 -2.51 2.81 4.58
CA TRP A 27 -3.53 2.24 3.71
C TRP A 27 -4.94 2.47 4.23
N GLU A 28 -5.18 2.26 5.52
CA GLU A 28 -6.48 2.48 6.17
C GLU A 28 -6.94 3.93 6.00
N ILE A 29 -6.09 4.90 6.33
CA ILE A 29 -6.43 6.33 6.27
C ILE A 29 -6.61 6.79 4.81
N TYR A 30 -5.62 6.52 3.94
CA TYR A 30 -5.59 7.12 2.61
C TYR A 30 -6.40 6.37 1.55
N PHE A 31 -6.56 5.05 1.68
CA PHE A 31 -7.31 4.26 0.71
C PHE A 31 -8.70 3.89 1.23
N THR A 32 -8.81 3.30 2.42
CA THR A 32 -10.09 2.80 2.93
C THR A 32 -11.03 3.95 3.30
N GLU A 33 -10.57 4.91 4.09
CA GLU A 33 -11.41 6.04 4.53
C GLU A 33 -11.56 7.10 3.43
N ALA A 34 -10.46 7.71 2.99
CA ALA A 34 -10.50 8.79 2.01
C ALA A 34 -10.98 8.32 0.63
N GLY A 35 -10.52 7.14 0.18
CA GLY A 35 -10.98 6.53 -1.06
C GLY A 35 -12.44 6.09 -0.98
N GLY A 36 -12.87 5.52 0.16
CA GLY A 36 -14.27 5.17 0.39
C GLY A 36 -15.21 6.37 0.24
N SER A 37 -14.88 7.49 0.87
CA SER A 37 -15.63 8.75 0.76
C SER A 37 -15.69 9.26 -0.69
N LEU A 38 -14.55 9.28 -1.38
CA LEU A 38 -14.48 9.69 -2.79
C LEU A 38 -15.38 8.84 -3.70
N PHE A 39 -15.37 7.52 -3.53
CA PHE A 39 -16.21 6.64 -4.36
C PHE A 39 -17.70 6.73 -4.04
N GLN A 40 -18.07 7.11 -2.81
CA GLN A 40 -19.47 7.44 -2.49
C GLN A 40 -19.93 8.67 -3.28
N ASP A 41 -19.12 9.73 -3.35
CA ASP A 41 -19.44 10.93 -4.13
C ASP A 41 -19.50 10.66 -5.64
N LEU A 42 -18.65 9.76 -6.12
CA LEU A 42 -18.59 9.38 -7.54
C LEU A 42 -19.69 8.39 -7.95
N ALA A 43 -20.39 7.77 -6.99
CA ALA A 43 -21.48 6.83 -7.26
C ALA A 43 -22.62 7.48 -8.07
N ARG A 44 -22.84 8.80 -7.92
CA ARG A 44 -23.81 9.56 -8.73
C ARG A 44 -23.51 9.57 -10.23
N TYR A 45 -22.25 9.30 -10.59
CA TYR A 45 -21.79 9.18 -11.98
C TYR A 45 -21.72 7.71 -12.45
N GLY A 46 -22.22 6.77 -11.65
CA GLY A 46 -22.15 5.33 -11.96
C GLY A 46 -20.77 4.71 -11.75
N LEU A 47 -19.81 5.44 -11.17
CA LEU A 47 -18.51 4.90 -10.81
C LEU A 47 -18.61 4.09 -9.52
N LYS A 48 -17.87 2.98 -9.47
CA LYS A 48 -17.81 2.08 -8.32
C LYS A 48 -16.37 1.93 -7.86
N VAL A 49 -16.22 1.48 -6.61
CA VAL A 49 -14.94 1.09 -6.04
C VAL A 49 -14.22 0.09 -6.98
N PRO A 50 -12.88 0.16 -7.12
CA PRO A 50 -12.14 -0.73 -7.99
C PRO A 50 -12.37 -2.20 -7.63
N LYS A 51 -12.48 -3.07 -8.66
CA LYS A 51 -12.90 -4.47 -8.53
C LYS A 51 -12.10 -5.30 -7.52
N TYR A 52 -10.80 -5.02 -7.35
CA TYR A 52 -9.87 -5.78 -6.50
C TYR A 52 -9.38 -4.96 -5.30
N ALA A 53 -10.17 -3.98 -4.85
CA ALA A 53 -9.84 -3.16 -3.70
C ALA A 53 -9.77 -3.98 -2.40
N ASP A 54 -10.61 -5.01 -2.28
CA ASP A 54 -10.61 -6.01 -1.21
C ASP A 54 -9.28 -6.77 -1.12
N VAL A 55 -8.78 -7.27 -2.26
CA VAL A 55 -7.49 -7.97 -2.33
C VAL A 55 -6.35 -7.02 -1.96
N ALA A 56 -6.36 -5.80 -2.50
CA ALA A 56 -5.33 -4.82 -2.18
C ALA A 56 -5.34 -4.42 -0.69
N THR A 57 -6.51 -4.39 -0.06
CA THR A 57 -6.64 -4.15 1.39
C THR A 57 -6.17 -5.33 2.21
N ALA A 58 -6.45 -6.56 1.81
CA ALA A 58 -5.89 -7.75 2.46
C ALA A 58 -4.36 -7.80 2.34
N ASP A 59 -3.82 -7.47 1.16
CA ASP A 59 -2.39 -7.45 0.89
C ASP A 59 -1.64 -6.38 1.70
N ALA A 60 -2.32 -5.32 2.15
CA ALA A 60 -1.70 -4.23 2.90
C ALA A 60 -1.05 -4.69 4.23
N GLU A 61 -1.50 -5.81 4.80
CA GLU A 61 -0.88 -6.40 6.01
C GLU A 61 0.45 -7.12 5.73
N HIS A 62 0.75 -7.43 4.47
CA HIS A 62 1.85 -8.34 4.13
C HIS A 62 2.84 -7.75 3.13
N ILE A 63 2.40 -6.82 2.28
CA ILE A 63 3.16 -6.39 1.10
C ILE A 63 4.52 -5.76 1.43
N SER A 64 4.63 -5.01 2.53
CA SER A 64 5.90 -4.39 2.94
C SER A 64 6.92 -5.43 3.37
N HIS A 65 6.50 -6.42 4.17
CA HIS A 65 7.31 -7.54 4.64
C HIS A 65 7.75 -8.45 3.49
N GLN A 66 6.83 -8.80 2.60
CA GLN A 66 7.12 -9.63 1.42
C GLN A 66 8.13 -8.96 0.50
N ASN A 67 7.94 -7.67 0.22
CA ASN A 67 8.87 -6.92 -0.62
C ASN A 67 10.24 -6.80 0.03
N TRP A 68 10.31 -6.47 1.33
CA TRP A 68 11.59 -6.41 2.03
C TRP A 68 12.33 -7.75 2.00
N ALA A 69 11.65 -8.87 2.22
CA ALA A 69 12.27 -10.19 2.16
C ALA A 69 12.92 -10.48 0.79
N VAL A 70 12.24 -10.10 -0.30
CA VAL A 70 12.77 -10.24 -1.67
C VAL A 70 13.97 -9.33 -1.88
N PHE A 71 13.85 -8.04 -1.54
CA PHE A 71 14.95 -7.09 -1.72
C PHE A 71 16.15 -7.41 -0.84
N TYR A 72 15.93 -7.96 0.35
CA TYR A 72 17.00 -8.42 1.24
C TYR A 72 17.76 -9.61 0.63
N GLN A 73 17.06 -10.56 0.02
CA GLN A 73 17.70 -11.69 -0.65
C GLN A 73 18.49 -11.27 -1.90
N TYR A 74 17.99 -10.27 -2.62
CA TYR A 74 18.59 -9.76 -3.86
C TYR A 74 19.30 -8.42 -3.70
N THR A 75 19.72 -8.04 -2.48
CA THR A 75 20.35 -6.72 -2.24
C THR A 75 21.62 -6.53 -3.07
N HIS A 76 22.33 -7.61 -3.39
CA HIS A 76 23.52 -7.58 -4.28
C HIS A 76 23.22 -7.11 -5.72
N ALA A 77 21.95 -7.12 -6.13
CA ALA A 77 21.48 -6.63 -7.43
C ALA A 77 20.57 -5.39 -7.30
N ALA A 78 20.46 -4.83 -6.09
CA ALA A 78 19.72 -3.61 -5.81
C ALA A 78 20.70 -2.45 -5.53
N ALA A 79 20.33 -1.23 -5.92
CA ALA A 79 21.22 -0.07 -5.84
C ALA A 79 21.02 0.77 -4.57
N PHE A 80 20.78 0.14 -3.42
CA PHE A 80 20.54 0.80 -2.14
C PHE A 80 21.04 -0.02 -0.95
#